data_AF-A0A0A0BH56-F1
#
_entry.id   AF-A0A0A0BH56-F1
#
_cell.length_a   1.000
_cell.length_b   1.000
_cell.length_c   1.000
_cell.angle_alpha   90.00
_cell.angle_beta   90.00
_cell.angle_gamma   90.00
#
_symmetry.space_group_name_H-M   'P 1'
#
loop_
_entity.id
_entity.type
_entity.pdbx_description
1 polymer ?
#
loop_
_entity_poly.entity_id
_entity_poly.type
_entity_poly.pdbx_seq_one_letter_code
_entity_poly.pdbx_strand_id
1 'polypeptide(L)'
;MAIRLLPVILVLMLFTGAAVAAGQANYHQCLFDDSNKVKADKAGQIIAVYCASRHFDTAPTAFQAQVLNQDLEGMKQRDPKFKAFYDGIRQHSGNDIYTDRQIILMYIDKREVNKD
;
A
#
# COMPACT_ATOMS: atom_id res chain seq x y z
N MET A 1 -23.22 42.63 -19.91
CA MET A 1 -21.87 41.99 -19.92
C MET A 1 -21.88 40.75 -19.01
N ALA A 2 -22.43 39.62 -19.45
CA ALA A 2 -22.54 38.41 -18.61
C ALA A 2 -22.10 37.10 -19.30
N ILE A 3 -21.68 37.18 -20.58
CA ILE A 3 -21.44 35.99 -21.41
C ILE A 3 -19.97 35.49 -21.32
N ARG A 4 -19.06 36.29 -20.76
CA ARG A 4 -17.62 35.95 -20.71
C ARG A 4 -17.18 35.10 -19.51
N LEU A 5 -18.08 34.86 -18.54
CA LEU A 5 -17.76 34.07 -17.33
C LEU A 5 -18.10 32.59 -17.47
N LEU A 6 -18.99 32.23 -18.41
CA LEU A 6 -19.43 30.84 -18.64
C LEU A 6 -18.30 29.87 -19.04
N PRO A 7 -17.37 30.21 -19.97
CA PRO A 7 -16.33 29.25 -20.38
C PRO A 7 -15.26 29.05 -19.30
N VAL A 8 -15.02 30.05 -18.45
CA VAL A 8 -14.05 29.97 -17.35
C VAL A 8 -14.54 29.02 -16.26
N ILE A 9 -15.83 29.08 -15.94
CA ILE A 9 -16.47 28.20 -14.95
C ILE A 9 -16.48 26.74 -15.43
N LEU A 10 -16.75 26.51 -16.73
CA LEU A 10 -16.76 25.16 -17.31
C LEU A 10 -15.36 24.52 -17.32
N VAL A 11 -14.31 25.30 -17.59
CA VAL A 11 -12.91 24.83 -17.54
C VAL A 11 -12.47 24.55 -16.11
N LEU A 12 -12.87 25.36 -15.13
CA LEU A 12 -12.57 25.10 -13.71
C LEU A 12 -13.22 23.81 -13.18
N MET A 13 -14.44 23.47 -13.64
CA MET A 13 -15.10 22.20 -13.25
C MET A 13 -14.42 20.96 -13.83
N LEU A 14 -13.73 21.08 -14.97
CA LEU A 14 -13.00 19.96 -15.59
C LEU A 14 -11.71 19.60 -14.83
N PHE A 15 -11.15 20.51 -14.03
CA PHE A 15 -9.93 20.26 -13.25
C PHE A 15 -10.19 19.76 -11.81
N THR A 16 -11.40 19.89 -11.28
CA THR A 16 -11.72 19.41 -9.92
C THR A 16 -12.13 17.94 -9.87
N GLY A 17 -12.52 17.33 -11.00
CA GLY A 17 -12.98 15.94 -11.04
C GLY A 17 -11.89 14.87 -11.04
N ALA A 18 -10.66 15.20 -11.43
CA ALA A 18 -9.59 14.21 -11.61
C ALA A 18 -8.68 14.03 -10.38
N ALA A 19 -8.68 14.98 -9.44
CA ALA A 19 -7.72 15.02 -8.34
C ALA A 19 -8.13 14.23 -7.08
N VAL A 20 -9.31 13.62 -7.06
CA VAL A 20 -9.87 12.92 -5.87
C VAL A 20 -10.04 11.41 -6.06
N ALA A 21 -9.51 10.84 -7.15
CA ALA A 21 -9.52 9.39 -7.41
C ALA A 21 -8.37 8.62 -6.73
N ALA A 22 -7.60 9.28 -5.85
CA ALA A 22 -6.53 8.66 -5.06
C ALA A 22 -6.91 8.47 -3.57
N GLY A 23 -8.21 8.55 -3.26
CA GLY A 23 -8.73 8.21 -1.93
C GLY A 23 -8.80 6.69 -1.77
N GLN A 24 -7.75 6.09 -1.20
CA GLN A 24 -7.70 4.74 -0.62
C GLN A 24 -8.69 3.74 -1.25
N ALA A 25 -8.31 3.12 -2.37
CA ALA A 25 -8.82 1.77 -2.61
C ALA A 25 -8.46 0.96 -1.36
N ASN A 26 -9.47 0.57 -0.58
CA ASN A 26 -9.24 -0.11 0.68
C ASN A 26 -9.08 -1.61 0.42
N TYR A 27 -8.35 -2.31 1.29
CA TYR A 27 -8.08 -3.75 1.16
C TYR A 27 -9.35 -4.56 0.90
N HIS A 28 -10.45 -4.19 1.57
CA HIS A 28 -11.74 -4.84 1.42
C HIS A 28 -12.30 -4.69 0.00
N GLN A 29 -12.30 -3.48 -0.57
CA GLN A 29 -12.72 -3.22 -1.94
C GLN A 29 -11.88 -4.00 -2.94
N CYS A 30 -10.57 -4.09 -2.72
CA CYS A 30 -9.71 -4.92 -3.57
C CYS A 30 -10.11 -6.40 -3.51
N LEU A 31 -10.40 -6.92 -2.31
CA LEU A 31 -10.73 -8.32 -2.07
C LEU A 31 -12.01 -8.76 -2.81
N PHE A 32 -12.97 -7.85 -2.96
CA PHE A 32 -14.28 -8.13 -3.57
C PHE A 32 -14.43 -7.61 -5.01
N ASP A 33 -13.35 -7.08 -5.60
CA ASP A 33 -13.30 -6.77 -7.03
C ASP A 33 -12.80 -7.99 -7.80
N ASP A 34 -13.72 -8.62 -8.55
CA ASP A 34 -13.46 -9.82 -9.35
C ASP A 34 -12.31 -9.65 -10.35
N SER A 35 -12.04 -8.43 -10.81
CA SER A 35 -10.91 -8.16 -11.70
C SER A 35 -9.56 -8.42 -11.03
N ASN A 36 -9.49 -8.32 -9.70
CA ASN A 36 -8.28 -8.54 -8.94
C ASN A 36 -7.99 -10.03 -8.71
N LYS A 37 -8.99 -10.91 -8.78
CA LYS A 37 -8.77 -12.35 -8.75
C LYS A 37 -7.89 -12.80 -9.92
N VAL A 38 -8.23 -12.34 -11.13
CA VAL A 38 -7.45 -12.65 -12.34
C VAL A 38 -6.03 -12.08 -12.26
N LYS A 39 -5.87 -10.88 -11.68
CA LYS A 39 -4.54 -10.27 -11.49
C LYS A 39 -3.72 -11.02 -10.44
N ALA A 40 -4.35 -11.49 -9.37
CA ALA A 40 -3.73 -12.29 -8.32
C ALA A 40 -3.24 -13.64 -8.86
N ASP A 41 -4.08 -14.34 -9.63
CA ASP A 41 -3.72 -15.61 -10.27
C ASP A 41 -2.54 -15.43 -11.25
N LYS A 42 -2.55 -14.36 -12.06
CA LYS A 42 -1.42 -14.01 -12.93
C LYS A 42 -0.13 -13.71 -12.17
N ALA A 43 -0.24 -13.19 -10.95
CA ALA A 43 0.89 -12.94 -10.07
C ALA A 43 1.30 -14.17 -9.23
N GLY A 44 0.60 -15.30 -9.36
CA GLY A 44 0.85 -16.50 -8.55
C GLY A 44 0.54 -16.30 -7.06
N GLN A 45 -0.35 -15.36 -6.72
CA GLN A 45 -0.69 -14.99 -5.35
C GLN A 45 -2.16 -15.29 -5.06
N ILE A 46 -2.49 -15.66 -3.83
CA ILE A 46 -3.89 -15.64 -3.38
C ILE A 46 -4.40 -14.20 -3.32
N ILE A 47 -5.69 -13.97 -3.59
CA ILE A 47 -6.28 -12.63 -3.67
C ILE A 47 -6.05 -11.80 -2.39
N ALA A 48 -6.08 -12.43 -1.21
CA ALA A 48 -5.81 -11.77 0.06
C ALA A 48 -4.38 -11.20 0.13
N VAL A 49 -3.37 -11.95 -0.31
CA VAL A 49 -1.97 -11.49 -0.35
C VAL A 49 -1.80 -10.41 -1.42
N TYR A 50 -2.38 -10.62 -2.60
CA TYR A 50 -2.34 -9.66 -3.71
C TYR A 50 -2.92 -8.29 -3.31
N CYS A 51 -4.05 -8.29 -2.60
CA CYS A 51 -4.70 -7.07 -2.13
C CYS A 51 -3.97 -6.45 -0.94
N ALA A 52 -3.45 -7.26 -0.01
CA ALA A 52 -2.66 -6.76 1.10
C ALA A 52 -1.35 -6.10 0.63
N SER A 53 -0.74 -6.57 -0.47
CA SER A 53 0.48 -5.94 -0.99
C SER A 53 0.27 -4.58 -1.65
N ARG A 54 -0.98 -4.26 -2.01
CA ARG A 54 -1.39 -3.01 -2.67
C ARG A 54 -2.11 -2.05 -1.74
N HIS A 55 -2.75 -2.58 -0.70
CA HIS A 55 -3.56 -1.85 0.27
C HIS A 55 -3.14 -2.19 1.69
N PHE A 56 -1.82 -2.23 1.89
CA PHE A 56 -1.14 -2.72 3.09
C PHE A 56 -1.71 -2.15 4.39
N ASP A 57 -1.88 -0.83 4.43
CA ASP A 57 -2.31 -0.07 5.60
C ASP A 57 -3.70 -0.44 6.12
N THR A 58 -4.54 -0.91 5.20
CA THR A 58 -5.94 -1.26 5.46
C THR A 58 -6.16 -2.78 5.52
N ALA A 59 -5.12 -3.56 5.27
CA ALA A 59 -5.17 -5.02 5.36
C ALA A 59 -5.07 -5.49 6.81
N PRO A 60 -5.70 -6.61 7.19
CA PRO A 60 -5.47 -7.22 8.49
C PRO A 60 -3.98 -7.53 8.71
N THR A 61 -3.50 -7.32 9.93
CA THR A 61 -2.10 -7.50 10.37
C THR A 61 -1.50 -8.85 9.95
N ALA A 62 -2.30 -9.93 10.01
CA ALA A 62 -1.86 -11.27 9.60
C ALA A 62 -1.48 -11.33 8.10
N PHE A 63 -2.24 -10.66 7.23
CA PHE A 63 -1.95 -10.62 5.79
C PHE A 63 -0.83 -9.64 5.45
N GLN A 64 -0.72 -8.53 6.19
CA GLN A 64 0.45 -7.64 6.11
C GLN A 64 1.75 -8.43 6.35
N ALA A 65 1.80 -9.24 7.41
CA ALA A 65 2.96 -10.07 7.73
C ALA A 65 3.21 -11.14 6.66
N GLN A 66 2.15 -11.74 6.10
CA GLN A 66 2.26 -12.74 5.04
C GLN A 66 2.84 -12.16 3.75
N VAL A 67 2.37 -10.98 3.32
CA VAL A 67 2.90 -10.26 2.15
C VAL A 67 4.39 -9.99 2.31
N LEU A 68 4.78 -9.44 3.46
CA LEU A 68 6.17 -9.07 3.70
C LEU A 68 7.10 -10.29 3.72
N ASN A 69 6.62 -11.45 4.19
CA ASN A 69 7.40 -12.69 4.18
C ASN A 69 7.51 -13.31 2.78
N GLN A 70 6.49 -13.15 1.92
CA GLN A 70 6.46 -13.76 0.58
C GLN A 70 7.10 -12.87 -0.51
N ASP A 71 7.06 -11.56 -0.34
CA ASP A 71 7.53 -10.57 -1.32
C ASP A 71 8.26 -9.41 -0.63
N LEU A 72 9.32 -9.75 0.11
CA LEU A 72 10.12 -8.78 0.85
C LEU A 72 10.71 -7.70 -0.08
N GLU A 73 11.32 -8.12 -1.19
CA GLU A 73 11.97 -7.21 -2.14
C GLU A 73 10.96 -6.35 -2.91
N GLY A 74 9.84 -6.93 -3.36
CA GLY A 74 8.79 -6.16 -4.00
C GLY A 74 8.17 -5.13 -3.04
N MET A 75 8.09 -5.42 -1.74
CA MET A 75 7.67 -4.41 -0.78
C MET A 75 8.71 -3.31 -0.61
N LYS A 76 10.00 -3.63 -0.49
CA LYS A 76 11.06 -2.60 -0.40
C LYS A 76 11.00 -1.62 -1.59
N GLN A 77 10.60 -2.09 -2.76
CA GLN A 77 10.40 -1.25 -3.94
C GLN A 77 9.12 -0.39 -3.85
N ARG A 78 8.03 -0.93 -3.31
CA ARG A 78 6.72 -0.24 -3.22
C ARG A 78 6.58 0.70 -2.02
N ASP A 79 7.29 0.43 -0.92
CA ASP A 79 7.23 1.20 0.33
C ASP A 79 8.63 1.67 0.75
N PRO A 80 9.01 2.92 0.40
CA PRO A 80 10.30 3.49 0.79
C PRO A 80 10.50 3.60 2.30
N LYS A 81 9.41 3.74 3.09
CA LYS A 81 9.50 3.83 4.56
C LYS A 81 9.86 2.46 5.14
N PHE A 82 9.25 1.40 4.61
CA PHE A 82 9.61 0.03 4.96
C PHE A 82 11.08 -0.26 4.62
N LYS A 83 11.51 0.11 3.41
CA LYS A 83 12.91 -0.07 3.00
C LYS A 83 13.89 0.62 3.95
N ALA A 84 13.66 1.89 4.28
CA ALA A 84 14.52 2.63 5.19
C ALA A 84 14.57 2.01 6.59
N PHE A 85 13.42 1.55 7.11
CA PHE A 85 13.36 0.85 8.39
C PHE A 85 14.15 -0.47 8.36
N TYR A 86 13.91 -1.29 7.33
CA TYR A 86 14.57 -2.59 7.16
C TYR A 86 16.09 -2.43 7.05
N ASP A 87 16.55 -1.52 6.19
CA ASP A 87 17.99 -1.28 5.97
C ASP A 87 18.65 -0.72 7.23
N GLY A 88 17.96 0.17 7.96
CA GLY A 88 18.46 0.71 9.22
C GLY A 88 18.64 -0.38 10.29
N ILE A 89 17.67 -1.30 10.43
CA ILE A 89 17.82 -2.45 11.33
C ILE A 89 19.02 -3.29 10.88
N ARG A 90 19.11 -3.67 9.60
CA ARG A 90 20.22 -4.50 9.08
C ARG A 90 21.58 -3.84 9.26
N GLN A 91 21.68 -2.53 9.10
CA GLN A 91 22.92 -1.77 9.28
C GLN A 91 23.35 -1.68 10.76
N HIS A 92 22.40 -1.55 11.68
CA HIS A 92 22.70 -1.26 13.09
C HIS A 92 22.59 -2.48 14.03
N SER A 93 21.90 -3.55 13.62
CA SER A 93 21.62 -4.69 14.50
C SER A 93 22.68 -5.79 14.46
N GLY A 94 23.90 -5.52 13.98
CA GLY A 94 24.99 -6.51 13.91
C GLY A 94 24.56 -7.82 13.26
N ASN A 95 24.51 -7.86 11.93
CA ASN A 95 24.18 -9.00 11.06
C ASN A 95 23.74 -10.29 11.81
N ASP A 96 22.41 -10.47 11.95
CA ASP A 96 21.67 -11.67 12.44
C ASP A 96 21.00 -11.65 13.81
N ILE A 97 20.93 -10.52 14.54
CA ILE A 97 20.08 -10.49 15.76
C ILE A 97 18.59 -10.72 15.40
N TYR A 98 18.15 -10.22 14.24
CA TYR A 98 16.75 -10.32 13.81
C TYR A 98 16.63 -10.99 12.45
N THR A 99 15.79 -12.02 12.39
CA THR A 99 15.31 -12.61 11.13
C THR A 99 14.45 -11.60 10.36
N ASP A 100 14.34 -11.78 9.04
CA ASP A 100 13.47 -10.93 8.20
C ASP A 100 12.04 -10.84 8.76
N ARG A 101 11.49 -11.98 9.19
CA ARG A 101 10.16 -12.05 9.79
C ARG A 101 10.05 -11.18 11.05
N GLN A 102 11.08 -11.13 11.89
CA GLN A 102 11.08 -10.28 13.09
C GLN A 102 11.11 -8.80 12.72
N ILE A 103 11.96 -8.40 11.77
CA ILE A 103 12.03 -7.01 11.28
C ILE A 103 10.68 -6.58 10.69
N ILE A 104 10.05 -7.47 9.92
CA ILE A 104 8.71 -7.31 9.34
C ILE A 104 7.66 -7.06 10.43
N LEU A 105 7.64 -7.90 11.46
CA LEU A 105 6.66 -7.77 12.55
C LEU A 105 6.87 -6.49 13.36
N MET A 106 8.13 -6.10 13.62
CA MET A 106 8.45 -4.84 14.27
C MET A 106 7.99 -3.63 13.44
N TYR A 107 8.10 -3.70 12.12
CA TYR A 107 7.62 -2.64 11.26
C TYR A 107 6.09 -2.53 11.30
N ILE A 108 5.38 -3.65 11.22
CA ILE A 108 3.92 -3.68 11.34
C ILE A 108 3.49 -3.11 12.69
N ASP A 109 4.10 -3.57 13.78
CA ASP A 109 3.80 -3.10 15.14
C ASP A 109 4.02 -1.58 15.28
N LYS A 110 5.17 -1.08 14.82
CA LYS A 110 5.46 0.35 14.77
C LYS A 110 4.39 1.13 13.99
N ARG A 111 3.88 0.56 12.89
CA ARG A 111 2.87 1.22 12.08
C ARG A 111 1.49 1.21 12.71
N GLU A 112 1.08 0.13 13.36
CA GLU A 112 -0.19 0.05 14.08
C GLU A 112 -0.20 1.02 15.27
N VAL A 113 0.92 1.17 16.00
CA VAL A 113 1.05 2.15 17.09
C VAL A 113 0.95 3.60 16.63
N ASN A 114 1.33 3.91 15.38
CA ASN A 114 1.29 5.28 14.83
C ASN A 114 -0.03 5.59 14.09
N LYS A 115 -1.04 4.71 14.17
CA LYS A 115 -2.38 4.97 13.59
C LYS A 115 -3.30 5.74 14.55
N ASP A 116 -2.91 5.89 15.81
CA ASP A 116 -3.52 6.76 16.83
C ASP A 116 -2.75 8.09 16.94
#